data_AF-A0A483ACG3-F1
#
_entry.id   AF-A0A483ACG3-F1
#
_cell.length_a   1.000
_cell.length_b   1.000
_cell.length_c   1.000
_cell.angle_alpha   90.00
_cell.angle_beta   90.00
_cell.angle_gamma   90.00
#
_symmetry.space_group_name_H-M   'P 1'
#
loop_
_entity.id
_entity.type
_entity.pdbx_description
1 polymer ?
#
loop_
_entity_poly.entity_id
_entity_poly.type
_entity_poly.pdbx_seq_one_letter_code
_entity_poly.pdbx_strand_id
1 'polypeptide(L)'
;MKFTLKSYHRNVPDEELLNDVIAVSKMTGRNTVTMAEYEQHGKYHPSTLHRRFHSWFKVLEKTGLEKSRSDINIPEKELFKNIEDIWVQLGRQPKYDEVKKPFSKYSAGTYDKRFGSWLKALDKFVEYINEEDDDSNEENTENNQLNNNPEKPTRRKTKRNISDRLRFTILMRDGFTCQSCGASPTKERGVELHVDHILPWSKGGETEEKNLQTKCKQCNLGKGNAFNK
;
A
#
# COMPACT_ATOMS: atom_id res chain seq x y z
N MET A 1 -22.79 20.30 -45.94
CA MET A 1 -22.80 20.25 -44.46
C MET A 1 -24.04 20.97 -43.96
N LYS A 2 -24.85 20.35 -43.11
CA LYS A 2 -25.99 21.01 -42.46
C LYS A 2 -25.52 21.54 -41.10
N PHE A 3 -25.56 22.85 -40.91
CA PHE A 3 -25.27 23.49 -39.63
C PHE A 3 -26.59 23.72 -38.91
N THR A 4 -26.76 23.14 -37.72
CA THR A 4 -27.95 23.32 -36.89
C THR A 4 -27.56 24.00 -35.58
N LEU A 5 -28.31 25.02 -35.17
CA LEU A 5 -28.15 25.66 -33.88
C LEU A 5 -28.58 24.66 -32.78
N LYS A 6 -27.72 24.43 -31.78
CA LYS A 6 -28.13 23.66 -30.60
C LYS A 6 -29.19 24.46 -29.83
N SER A 7 -30.23 23.78 -29.37
CA SER A 7 -31.27 24.36 -28.53
C SER A 7 -30.64 25.00 -27.28
N TYR A 8 -30.98 26.26 -27.00
CA TYR A 8 -30.49 26.98 -25.81
C TYR A 8 -31.46 26.76 -24.65
N HIS A 9 -31.14 25.81 -23.79
CA HIS A 9 -31.98 25.45 -22.65
C HIS A 9 -31.72 26.38 -21.45
N ARG A 10 -32.47 27.50 -21.36
CA ARG A 10 -32.42 28.42 -20.22
C ARG A 10 -33.49 28.07 -19.19
N ASN A 11 -33.16 28.17 -17.90
CA ASN A 11 -34.09 27.96 -16.77
C ASN A 11 -34.80 26.61 -16.73
N VAL A 12 -34.15 25.54 -17.20
CA VAL A 12 -34.67 24.16 -17.12
C VAL A 12 -35.00 23.82 -15.65
N PRO A 13 -36.16 23.24 -15.32
CA PRO A 13 -36.47 22.80 -13.96
C PRO A 13 -35.50 21.73 -13.44
N ASP A 14 -35.30 21.68 -12.12
CA ASP A 14 -34.43 20.67 -11.49
C ASP A 14 -34.90 19.24 -11.83
N GLU A 15 -36.21 19.00 -11.77
CA GLU A 15 -36.81 17.70 -12.06
C GLU A 15 -36.52 17.22 -13.48
N GLU A 16 -36.53 18.12 -14.48
CA GLU A 16 -36.23 17.75 -15.86
C GLU A 16 -34.76 17.33 -16.02
N LEU A 17 -33.83 18.01 -15.34
CA LEU A 17 -32.42 17.64 -15.34
C LEU A 17 -32.19 16.26 -14.69
N LEU A 18 -32.86 15.99 -13.57
CA LEU A 18 -32.75 14.71 -12.85
C LEU A 18 -33.38 13.56 -13.66
N ASN A 19 -34.53 13.81 -14.29
CA ASN A 19 -35.20 12.83 -15.15
C ASN A 19 -34.35 12.46 -16.38
N ASP A 20 -33.61 13.43 -16.95
CA ASP A 20 -32.69 13.16 -18.06
C ASP A 20 -31.56 12.21 -17.63
N VAL A 21 -31.00 12.39 -16.42
CA VAL A 21 -29.99 11.46 -15.88
C VAL A 21 -30.55 10.04 -15.71
N ILE A 22 -31.79 9.92 -15.19
CA ILE A 22 -32.46 8.61 -15.05
C ILE A 22 -32.68 7.97 -16.43
N ALA A 23 -33.07 8.76 -17.44
CA ALA A 23 -33.24 8.27 -18.81
C ALA A 23 -31.92 7.75 -19.39
N VAL A 24 -30.80 8.46 -19.18
CA VAL A 24 -29.46 7.99 -19.59
C VAL A 24 -29.05 6.71 -18.87
N SER A 25 -29.35 6.59 -17.57
CA SER A 25 -29.06 5.37 -16.80
C SER A 25 -29.82 4.16 -17.36
N LYS A 26 -31.11 4.34 -17.67
CA LYS A 26 -31.94 3.31 -18.30
C LYS A 26 -31.44 2.96 -19.70
N MET A 27 -30.98 3.94 -20.47
CA MET A 27 -30.45 3.73 -21.82
C MET A 27 -29.14 2.92 -21.82
N THR A 28 -28.25 3.18 -20.86
CA THR A 28 -26.97 2.45 -20.72
C THR A 28 -27.12 1.10 -20.01
N GLY A 29 -28.27 0.85 -19.37
CA GLY A 29 -28.55 -0.37 -18.62
C GLY A 29 -27.74 -0.52 -17.32
N ARG A 30 -27.14 0.57 -16.83
CA ARG A 30 -26.36 0.60 -15.58
C ARG A 30 -27.18 1.28 -14.48
N ASN A 31 -26.92 0.91 -13.22
CA ASN A 31 -27.50 1.56 -12.04
C ASN A 31 -26.69 2.81 -11.59
N THR A 32 -25.87 3.37 -12.48
CA THR A 32 -25.02 4.53 -12.24
C THR A 32 -24.71 5.19 -13.58
N VAL A 33 -24.40 6.49 -13.55
CA VAL A 33 -23.97 7.26 -14.72
C VAL A 33 -22.76 8.12 -14.35
N THR A 34 -21.67 8.00 -15.12
CA THR A 34 -20.52 8.90 -15.02
C THR A 34 -20.78 10.20 -15.78
N MET A 35 -20.07 11.28 -15.43
CA MET A 35 -20.18 12.55 -16.18
C MET A 35 -19.84 12.38 -17.67
N ALA A 36 -18.89 11.50 -18.01
CA ALA A 36 -18.49 11.24 -19.39
C ALA A 36 -19.58 10.48 -20.19
N GLU A 37 -20.23 9.48 -19.58
CA GLU A 37 -21.37 8.79 -20.20
C GLU A 37 -22.54 9.75 -20.39
N TYR A 38 -22.81 10.60 -19.39
CA TYR A 38 -23.85 11.62 -19.50
C TYR A 38 -23.54 12.66 -20.57
N GLU A 39 -22.27 13.04 -20.79
CA GLU A 39 -21.91 13.96 -21.87
C GLU A 39 -22.19 13.39 -23.27
N GLN A 40 -22.10 12.06 -23.42
CA GLN A 40 -22.35 11.37 -24.69
C GLN A 40 -23.83 11.15 -24.98
N HIS A 41 -24.64 10.89 -23.94
CA HIS A 41 -26.03 10.46 -24.10
C HIS A 41 -27.07 11.44 -23.54
N GLY A 42 -26.65 12.35 -22.67
CA GLY A 42 -27.52 13.32 -22.02
C GLY A 42 -27.96 14.43 -22.97
N LYS A 43 -29.17 14.93 -22.73
CA LYS A 43 -29.71 16.11 -23.44
C LYS A 43 -29.01 17.39 -22.97
N TYR A 44 -28.53 17.41 -21.73
CA TYR A 44 -27.87 18.54 -21.09
C TYR A 44 -26.39 18.30 -20.86
N HIS A 45 -25.62 19.39 -20.71
CA HIS A 45 -24.20 19.27 -20.37
C HIS A 45 -24.01 18.92 -18.88
N PRO A 46 -23.12 17.96 -18.51
CA PRO A 46 -22.92 17.54 -17.13
C PRO A 46 -22.48 18.68 -16.19
N SER A 47 -21.76 19.68 -16.69
CA SER A 47 -21.38 20.86 -15.89
C SER A 47 -22.59 21.68 -15.40
N THR A 48 -23.70 21.67 -16.14
CA THR A 48 -24.95 22.33 -15.72
C THR A 48 -25.48 21.70 -14.44
N LEU A 49 -25.54 20.37 -14.40
CA LEU A 49 -26.00 19.63 -13.23
C LEU A 49 -24.99 19.74 -12.08
N HIS A 50 -23.70 19.57 -12.37
CA HIS A 50 -22.65 19.73 -11.36
C HIS A 50 -22.71 21.10 -10.67
N ARG A 51 -22.85 22.19 -11.43
CA ARG A 51 -22.95 23.55 -10.87
C ARG A 51 -24.24 23.75 -10.08
N ARG A 52 -25.38 23.26 -10.59
CA ARG A 52 -26.69 23.48 -9.98
C ARG A 52 -26.89 22.69 -8.69
N PHE A 53 -26.44 21.43 -8.68
CA PHE A 53 -26.55 20.54 -7.53
C PHE A 53 -25.27 20.49 -6.68
N HIS A 54 -24.26 21.30 -7.02
CA HIS A 54 -22.96 21.45 -6.36
C HIS A 54 -22.07 20.20 -6.38
N SER A 55 -22.56 19.05 -6.85
CA SER A 55 -21.81 17.80 -6.94
C SER A 55 -22.55 16.82 -7.86
N TRP A 56 -21.80 16.11 -8.71
CA TRP A 56 -22.36 15.02 -9.51
C TRP A 56 -22.89 13.87 -8.65
N PHE A 57 -22.27 13.61 -7.49
CA PHE A 57 -22.76 12.58 -6.57
C PHE A 57 -24.12 12.93 -5.98
N LYS A 58 -24.38 14.21 -5.69
CA LYS A 58 -25.70 14.67 -5.23
C LYS A 58 -26.77 14.50 -6.31
N VAL A 59 -26.40 14.59 -7.58
CA VAL A 59 -27.30 14.28 -8.71
C VAL A 59 -27.68 12.81 -8.67
N LEU A 60 -26.69 11.91 -8.60
CA LEU A 60 -26.91 10.46 -8.54
C LEU A 60 -27.77 10.07 -7.34
N GLU A 61 -27.46 10.60 -6.16
CA GLU A 61 -28.24 10.41 -4.92
C GLU A 61 -29.70 10.85 -5.08
N LYS A 62 -29.94 12.05 -5.63
CA LYS A 62 -31.31 12.55 -5.89
C LYS A 62 -32.09 11.72 -6.91
N THR A 63 -31.39 11.04 -7.82
CA THR A 63 -31.99 10.14 -8.81
C THR A 63 -32.15 8.70 -8.33
N GLY A 64 -31.66 8.37 -7.13
CA GLY A 64 -31.64 7.01 -6.60
C GLY A 64 -30.62 6.08 -7.28
N LEU A 65 -29.63 6.64 -7.99
CA LEU A 65 -28.57 5.89 -8.66
C LEU A 65 -27.36 5.70 -7.72
N GLU A 66 -26.61 4.62 -7.95
CA GLU A 66 -25.40 4.34 -7.19
C GLU A 66 -24.27 5.32 -7.54
N LYS A 67 -23.35 5.52 -6.58
CA LYS A 67 -22.15 6.33 -6.81
C LYS A 67 -21.27 5.65 -7.87
N SER A 68 -20.89 6.43 -8.89
CA SER A 68 -20.04 5.95 -9.99
C SER A 68 -18.60 5.59 -9.57
N ARG A 69 -18.16 6.05 -8.40
CA ARG A 69 -16.86 5.72 -7.80
C ARG A 69 -16.97 5.76 -6.27
N SER A 70 -16.03 5.11 -5.59
CA SER A 70 -15.87 5.17 -4.13
C SER A 70 -15.58 6.60 -3.65
N ASP A 71 -15.87 6.86 -2.37
CA ASP A 71 -15.62 8.15 -1.74
C ASP A 71 -14.12 8.53 -1.77
N ILE A 72 -13.85 9.82 -1.92
CA ILE A 72 -12.49 10.39 -1.85
C ILE A 72 -12.17 10.67 -0.37
N ASN A 73 -10.93 10.45 0.05
CA ASN A 73 -10.45 10.68 1.43
C ASN A 73 -11.13 9.81 2.50
N ILE A 74 -11.29 8.51 2.23
CA ILE A 74 -11.73 7.53 3.22
C ILE A 74 -10.81 7.59 4.46
N PRO A 75 -11.35 7.73 5.69
CA PRO A 75 -10.57 7.70 6.93
C PRO A 75 -9.80 6.40 7.10
N GLU A 76 -8.65 6.43 7.79
CA GLU A 76 -7.81 5.24 7.97
C GLU A 76 -8.51 4.15 8.78
N LYS A 77 -9.26 4.53 9.82
CA LYS A 77 -10.09 3.62 10.61
C LYS A 77 -11.08 2.80 9.75
N GLU A 78 -11.71 3.45 8.77
CA GLU A 78 -12.64 2.76 7.85
C GLU A 78 -11.90 1.81 6.90
N LEU A 79 -10.69 2.17 6.48
CA LEU A 79 -9.85 1.29 5.67
C LEU A 79 -9.42 0.06 6.46
N PHE A 80 -9.03 0.23 7.73
CA PHE A 80 -8.66 -0.85 8.65
C PHE A 80 -9.83 -1.77 8.98
N LYS A 81 -11.01 -1.21 9.28
CA LYS A 81 -12.24 -1.99 9.45
C LYS A 81 -12.57 -2.84 8.23
N ASN A 82 -12.37 -2.30 7.03
CA ASN A 82 -12.56 -3.09 5.81
C ASN A 82 -11.50 -4.21 5.66
N ILE A 83 -10.27 -4.05 6.18
CA ILE A 83 -9.29 -5.15 6.21
C ILE A 83 -9.72 -6.23 7.18
N GLU A 84 -10.16 -5.84 8.38
CA GLU A 84 -10.70 -6.74 9.41
C GLU A 84 -11.87 -7.57 8.87
N ASP A 85 -12.88 -6.92 8.27
CA ASP A 85 -14.04 -7.57 7.65
C ASP A 85 -13.61 -8.68 6.67
N ILE A 86 -12.64 -8.38 5.78
CA ILE A 86 -12.12 -9.35 4.80
C ILE A 86 -11.39 -10.49 5.49
N TRP A 87 -10.57 -10.17 6.51
CA TRP A 87 -9.77 -11.16 7.22
C TRP A 87 -10.65 -12.16 7.95
N VAL A 88 -11.69 -11.68 8.65
CA VAL A 88 -12.71 -12.51 9.32
C VAL A 88 -13.44 -13.37 8.30
N GLN A 89 -13.87 -12.79 7.18
CA GLN A 89 -14.58 -13.53 6.14
C GLN A 89 -13.73 -14.63 5.49
N LEU A 90 -12.43 -14.40 5.30
CA LEU A 90 -11.51 -15.39 4.74
C LEU A 90 -10.97 -16.38 5.78
N GLY A 91 -11.06 -16.05 7.08
CA GLY A 91 -10.43 -16.80 8.18
C GLY A 91 -8.89 -16.79 8.14
N ARG A 92 -8.30 -15.92 7.31
CA ARG A 92 -6.85 -15.79 7.11
C ARG A 92 -6.50 -14.42 6.54
N GLN A 93 -5.21 -14.09 6.55
CA GLN A 93 -4.69 -12.88 5.92
C GLN A 93 -5.12 -12.77 4.45
N PRO A 94 -5.72 -11.62 4.04
CA PRO A 94 -6.06 -11.37 2.65
C PRO A 94 -4.82 -11.13 1.79
N LYS A 95 -4.81 -11.74 0.61
CA LYS A 95 -3.82 -11.43 -0.44
C LYS A 95 -4.28 -10.23 -1.25
N TYR A 96 -3.33 -9.59 -1.93
CA TYR A 96 -3.57 -8.41 -2.77
C TYR A 96 -4.75 -8.59 -3.74
N ASP A 97 -4.76 -9.69 -4.49
CA ASP A 97 -5.77 -9.95 -5.53
C ASP A 97 -7.17 -10.27 -4.98
N GLU A 98 -7.29 -10.48 -3.67
CA GLU A 98 -8.54 -10.78 -2.95
C GLU A 98 -9.21 -9.50 -2.42
N VAL A 99 -8.48 -8.38 -2.36
CA VAL A 99 -8.99 -7.07 -1.92
C VAL A 99 -9.74 -6.38 -3.06
N LYS A 100 -10.88 -6.96 -3.41
CA LYS A 100 -11.83 -6.46 -4.40
C LYS A 100 -13.22 -7.01 -4.09
N LYS A 101 -14.24 -6.52 -4.79
CA LYS A 101 -15.59 -7.10 -4.72
C LYS A 101 -15.53 -8.59 -5.11
N PRO A 102 -16.27 -9.49 -4.42
CA PRO A 102 -17.32 -9.20 -3.44
C PRO A 102 -16.86 -9.05 -1.99
N PHE A 103 -15.61 -9.43 -1.66
CA PHE A 103 -15.13 -9.50 -0.28
C PHE A 103 -14.78 -8.12 0.31
N SER A 104 -14.33 -7.20 -0.55
CA SER A 104 -13.88 -5.87 -0.12
C SER A 104 -14.77 -4.76 -0.66
N LYS A 105 -15.04 -3.76 0.19
CA LYS A 105 -15.71 -2.51 -0.21
C LYS A 105 -14.81 -1.64 -1.09
N TYR A 106 -13.49 -1.78 -0.93
CA TYR A 106 -12.48 -0.99 -1.62
C TYR A 106 -11.52 -1.87 -2.42
N SER A 107 -10.84 -1.30 -3.41
CA SER A 107 -9.80 -2.02 -4.15
C SER A 107 -8.47 -2.02 -3.41
N ALA A 108 -7.62 -3.02 -3.62
CA ALA A 108 -6.24 -3.05 -3.13
C ALA A 108 -5.47 -1.74 -3.42
N GLY A 109 -5.66 -1.16 -4.60
CA GLY A 109 -5.02 0.09 -5.00
C GLY A 109 -5.40 1.31 -4.14
N THR A 110 -6.53 1.26 -3.42
CA THR A 110 -6.90 2.29 -2.43
C THR A 110 -5.88 2.30 -1.28
N TYR A 111 -5.47 1.12 -0.83
CA TYR A 111 -4.50 0.94 0.24
C TYR A 111 -3.08 1.29 -0.21
N ASP A 112 -2.69 0.90 -1.44
CA ASP A 112 -1.39 1.26 -2.00
C ASP A 112 -1.20 2.78 -2.06
N LYS A 113 -2.22 3.51 -2.53
CA LYS A 113 -2.16 4.98 -2.62
C LYS A 113 -2.06 5.64 -1.24
N ARG A 114 -2.69 5.07 -0.22
CA ARG A 114 -2.71 5.63 1.14
C ARG A 114 -1.44 5.29 1.93
N PHE A 115 -1.04 4.03 1.92
CA PHE A 115 0.02 3.49 2.80
C PHE A 115 1.32 3.17 2.04
N GLY A 116 1.34 3.37 0.73
CA GLY A 116 2.48 3.13 -0.16
C GLY A 116 2.54 1.70 -0.72
N SER A 117 2.06 0.70 0.02
CA SER A 117 1.84 -0.66 -0.48
C SER A 117 0.84 -1.42 0.38
N TRP A 118 0.22 -2.46 -0.17
CA TRP A 118 -0.66 -3.36 0.57
C TRP A 118 0.01 -3.97 1.81
N LEU A 119 1.28 -4.37 1.71
CA LEU A 119 2.01 -4.90 2.86
C LEU A 119 2.18 -3.86 3.97
N LYS A 120 2.45 -2.60 3.61
CA LYS A 120 2.51 -1.50 4.58
C LYS A 120 1.14 -1.18 5.19
N ALA A 121 0.07 -1.32 4.39
CA ALA A 121 -1.28 -1.17 4.89
C ALA A 121 -1.62 -2.25 5.93
N LEU A 122 -1.19 -3.49 5.72
CA LEU A 122 -1.34 -4.58 6.69
C LEU A 122 -0.49 -4.36 7.94
N ASP A 123 0.74 -3.89 7.79
CA ASP A 123 1.62 -3.55 8.92
C ASP A 123 0.96 -2.50 9.82
N LYS A 124 0.44 -1.43 9.20
CA LYS A 124 -0.31 -0.37 9.89
C LYS A 124 -1.63 -0.84 10.50
N PHE A 125 -2.33 -1.76 9.84
CA PHE A 125 -3.53 -2.39 10.37
C PHE A 125 -3.24 -3.21 11.63
N VAL A 126 -2.16 -4.00 11.62
CA VAL A 126 -1.75 -4.81 12.78
C VAL A 126 -1.29 -3.93 13.93
N GLU A 127 -0.57 -2.84 13.65
CA GLU A 127 -0.23 -1.81 14.64
C GLU A 127 -1.52 -1.24 15.27
N TYR A 128 -2.48 -0.82 14.45
CA TYR A 128 -3.77 -0.26 14.90
C TYR A 128 -4.58 -1.21 15.81
N ILE A 129 -4.73 -2.48 15.42
CA ILE A 129 -5.52 -3.45 16.20
C ILE A 129 -4.84 -3.79 17.52
N ASN A 130 -3.51 -4.01 17.51
CA ASN A 130 -2.79 -4.33 18.73
C ASN A 130 -2.66 -3.12 19.68
N GLU A 131 -2.70 -1.88 19.15
CA GLU A 131 -2.78 -0.66 19.95
C GLU A 131 -4.16 -0.49 20.61
N GLU A 132 -5.25 -0.91 19.95
CA GLU A 132 -6.60 -0.88 20.55
C GLU A 132 -6.81 -1.95 21.66
N ASP A 133 -6.06 -3.07 21.64
CA ASP A 133 -6.12 -4.11 22.68
C ASP A 133 -5.45 -3.69 24.01
N ASP A 134 -4.50 -2.75 23.98
CA ASP A 134 -3.81 -2.23 25.17
C ASP A 134 -4.65 -1.16 25.92
N ASP A 135 -5.73 -0.67 25.31
CA ASP A 135 -6.60 0.40 25.84
C ASP A 135 -7.76 -0.14 26.72
N SER A 136 -7.70 -1.42 27.09
CA SER A 136 -8.64 -2.04 28.04
C SER A 136 -8.19 -1.98 29.51
N ASN A 137 -7.12 -1.26 29.85
CA ASN A 137 -6.75 -0.97 31.23
C ASN A 137 -6.44 0.52 31.49
N GLU A 138 -7.44 1.15 32.13
CA GLU A 138 -7.37 2.29 33.05
C GLU A 138 -7.37 3.73 32.48
N GLU A 139 -8.52 4.38 32.70
CA GLU A 139 -8.65 5.83 32.85
C GLU A 139 -7.76 6.38 33.99
N ASN A 140 -7.32 7.62 33.78
CA ASN A 140 -6.70 8.58 34.71
C ASN A 140 -5.17 8.47 34.90
N THR A 141 -4.41 9.46 34.43
CA THR A 141 -4.29 10.78 35.08
C THR A 141 -3.36 11.69 34.25
N GLU A 142 -3.75 12.95 34.14
CA GLU A 142 -2.95 14.05 33.58
C GLU A 142 -1.60 14.27 34.30
N ASN A 143 -0.70 14.95 33.59
CA ASN A 143 0.48 15.68 34.07
C ASN A 143 1.75 14.89 34.39
N ASN A 144 2.76 14.95 33.50
CA ASN A 144 3.91 15.82 33.79
C ASN A 144 4.82 16.05 32.58
N GLN A 145 5.22 17.31 32.41
CA GLN A 145 6.21 17.77 31.44
C GLN A 145 7.65 17.46 31.91
N LEU A 146 8.53 17.31 30.90
CA LEU A 146 9.99 17.51 30.92
C LEU A 146 10.83 16.53 31.75
N ASN A 147 11.70 15.75 31.08
CA ASN A 147 13.15 15.99 31.09
C ASN A 147 13.95 14.86 30.39
N ASN A 148 14.82 15.29 29.47
CA ASN A 148 16.19 14.85 29.21
C ASN A 148 16.51 13.36 28.94
N ASN A 149 16.95 13.15 27.67
CA ASN A 149 17.66 12.02 27.06
C ASN A 149 18.43 11.06 28.01
N PRO A 150 18.48 9.77 27.63
CA PRO A 150 19.67 9.32 26.91
C PRO A 150 19.31 8.68 25.57
N GLU A 151 20.22 8.80 24.59
CA GLU A 151 20.07 8.29 23.22
C GLU A 151 19.45 6.89 23.19
N LYS A 152 18.22 6.81 22.65
CA LYS A 152 17.52 5.54 22.42
C LYS A 152 18.37 4.64 21.51
N PRO A 153 18.43 3.32 21.76
CA PRO A 153 19.15 2.41 20.88
C PRO A 153 18.57 2.53 19.48
N THR A 154 19.41 2.82 18.51
CA THR A 154 19.02 2.97 17.11
C THR A 154 18.32 1.69 16.67
N ARG A 155 17.02 1.78 16.37
CA ARG A 155 16.27 0.68 15.76
C ARG A 155 17.02 0.28 14.49
N ARG A 156 17.42 -1.00 14.39
CA ARG A 156 18.16 -1.52 13.23
C ARG A 156 17.29 -1.41 11.98
N LYS A 157 17.82 -0.88 10.88
CA LYS A 157 17.03 -0.63 9.65
C LYS A 157 16.78 -1.91 8.86
N THR A 158 17.69 -2.88 8.97
CA THR A 158 17.64 -4.14 8.23
C THR A 158 17.30 -5.35 9.13
N LYS A 159 16.99 -6.50 8.53
CA LYS A 159 16.88 -7.78 9.27
C LYS A 159 18.24 -8.47 9.32
N ARG A 160 18.51 -9.29 10.34
CA ARG A 160 19.76 -10.08 10.43
C ARG A 160 19.96 -11.04 9.26
N ASN A 161 18.86 -11.66 8.81
CA ASN A 161 18.90 -12.66 7.77
C ASN A 161 19.18 -12.02 6.39
N ILE A 162 20.14 -12.57 5.66
CA ILE A 162 20.50 -12.16 4.32
C ILE A 162 19.56 -12.88 3.35
N SER A 163 18.72 -12.15 2.62
CA SER A 163 17.82 -12.76 1.63
C SER A 163 18.60 -13.47 0.53
N ASP A 164 18.05 -14.55 -0.04
CA ASP A 164 18.72 -15.32 -1.11
C ASP A 164 19.06 -14.45 -2.33
N ARG A 165 18.19 -13.48 -2.65
CA ARG A 165 18.45 -12.49 -3.70
C ARG A 165 19.68 -11.64 -3.38
N LEU A 166 19.77 -11.09 -2.17
CA LEU A 166 20.92 -10.29 -1.74
C LEU A 166 22.18 -11.15 -1.71
N ARG A 167 22.10 -12.37 -1.17
CA ARG A 167 23.18 -13.35 -1.16
C ARG A 167 23.71 -13.62 -2.58
N PHE A 168 22.83 -13.84 -3.55
CA PHE A 168 23.21 -14.03 -4.95
C PHE A 168 23.86 -12.77 -5.56
N THR A 169 23.33 -11.58 -5.29
CA THR A 169 23.92 -10.32 -5.74
C THR A 169 25.35 -10.15 -5.23
N ILE A 170 25.60 -10.43 -3.94
CA ILE A 170 26.95 -10.33 -3.36
C ILE A 170 27.91 -11.36 -3.97
N LEU A 171 27.47 -12.60 -4.16
CA LEU A 171 28.27 -13.63 -4.84
C LEU A 171 28.65 -13.22 -6.26
N MET A 172 27.70 -12.64 -7.00
CA MET A 172 27.93 -12.16 -8.37
C MET A 172 28.88 -10.96 -8.39
N ARG A 173 28.69 -9.98 -7.50
CA ARG A 173 29.58 -8.82 -7.34
C ARG A 173 31.02 -9.25 -7.05
N ASP A 174 31.17 -10.24 -6.18
CA ASP A 174 32.46 -10.77 -5.74
C ASP A 174 33.03 -11.82 -6.72
N GLY A 175 32.40 -12.01 -7.88
CA GLY A 175 32.87 -12.93 -8.93
C GLY A 175 32.96 -14.39 -8.47
N PHE A 176 32.04 -14.82 -7.60
CA PHE A 176 32.04 -16.15 -6.98
C PHE A 176 33.41 -16.52 -6.39
N THR A 177 34.05 -15.54 -5.74
CA THR A 177 35.40 -15.67 -5.20
C THR A 177 35.46 -15.14 -3.77
N CYS A 178 36.12 -15.89 -2.88
CA CYS A 178 36.36 -15.47 -1.50
C CYS A 178 37.20 -14.19 -1.48
N GLN A 179 36.69 -13.13 -0.86
CA GLN A 179 37.32 -11.81 -0.77
C GLN A 179 38.50 -11.76 0.22
N SER A 180 39.06 -12.90 0.63
CA SER A 180 40.20 -12.93 1.55
C SER A 180 41.30 -13.89 1.15
N CYS A 181 40.96 -15.04 0.58
CA CYS A 181 41.96 -15.99 0.09
C CYS A 181 41.90 -16.19 -1.42
N GLY A 182 40.89 -15.66 -2.12
CA GLY A 182 40.75 -15.85 -3.56
C GLY A 182 40.23 -17.23 -3.99
N ALA A 183 39.84 -18.10 -3.05
CA ALA A 183 39.25 -19.40 -3.36
C ALA A 183 37.92 -19.24 -4.11
N SER A 184 37.73 -20.04 -5.15
CA SER A 184 36.54 -19.99 -6.01
C SER A 184 36.14 -21.41 -6.44
N PRO A 185 34.83 -21.75 -6.45
CA PRO A 185 34.33 -23.02 -6.99
C PRO A 185 34.73 -23.27 -8.45
N THR A 186 35.03 -22.20 -9.20
CA THR A 186 35.47 -22.30 -10.61
C THR A 186 36.92 -22.77 -10.73
N LYS A 187 37.76 -22.51 -9.71
CA LYS A 187 39.19 -22.86 -9.71
C LYS A 187 39.46 -24.20 -9.02
N GLU A 188 38.72 -24.49 -7.95
CA GLU A 188 38.92 -25.66 -7.10
C GLU A 188 37.58 -26.35 -6.82
N ARG A 189 37.54 -27.68 -6.95
CA ARG A 189 36.33 -28.46 -6.65
C ARG A 189 36.12 -28.56 -5.14
N GLY A 190 34.87 -28.40 -4.70
CA GLY A 190 34.49 -28.55 -3.29
C GLY A 190 34.60 -27.27 -2.44
N VAL A 191 34.89 -26.12 -3.04
CA VAL A 191 34.88 -24.83 -2.33
C VAL A 191 33.45 -24.38 -2.06
N GLU A 192 33.08 -24.30 -0.78
CA GLU A 192 31.80 -23.77 -0.33
C GLU A 192 31.94 -22.28 0.02
N LEU A 193 31.07 -21.44 -0.58
CA LEU A 193 31.03 -20.00 -0.35
C LEU A 193 29.84 -19.59 0.51
N HIS A 194 30.10 -18.66 1.42
CA HIS A 194 29.11 -18.03 2.29
C HIS A 194 29.20 -16.51 2.14
N VAL A 195 28.08 -15.83 2.38
CA VAL A 195 28.03 -14.37 2.47
C VAL A 195 27.89 -14.02 3.94
N ASP A 196 28.76 -13.14 4.44
CA ASP A 196 28.86 -12.79 5.86
C ASP A 196 29.09 -11.28 6.06
N HIS A 197 28.70 -10.75 7.22
CA HIS A 197 28.74 -9.32 7.53
C HIS A 197 30.14 -8.83 7.91
N ILE A 198 30.78 -7.92 7.17
CA ILE A 198 32.10 -7.34 7.47
C ILE A 198 32.19 -6.89 8.94
N LEU A 199 31.30 -5.99 9.36
CA LEU A 199 31.01 -5.70 10.76
C LEU A 199 29.92 -6.65 11.25
N PRO A 200 30.14 -7.48 12.30
CA PRO A 200 29.14 -8.42 12.78
C PRO A 200 27.82 -7.75 13.16
N TRP A 201 26.72 -8.47 12.91
CA TRP A 201 25.38 -8.05 13.34
C TRP A 201 25.35 -7.71 14.85
N SER A 202 26.00 -8.51 15.71
CA SER A 202 26.06 -8.25 17.15
C SER A 202 26.69 -6.89 17.52
N LYS A 203 27.63 -6.40 16.70
CA LYS A 203 28.34 -5.12 16.90
C LYS A 203 27.75 -3.95 16.09
N GLY A 204 26.50 -4.08 15.64
CA GLY A 204 25.78 -3.00 14.94
C GLY A 204 25.95 -3.00 13.42
N GLY A 205 26.52 -4.05 12.83
CA GLY A 205 26.57 -4.18 11.37
C GLY A 205 25.20 -4.43 10.76
N GLU A 206 24.78 -3.53 9.86
CA GLU A 206 23.54 -3.63 9.08
C GLU A 206 23.69 -4.67 7.94
N THR A 207 22.59 -5.28 7.51
CA THR A 207 22.53 -6.21 6.37
C THR A 207 22.37 -5.43 5.07
N GLU A 208 23.43 -4.70 4.72
CA GLU A 208 23.53 -3.90 3.50
C GLU A 208 24.67 -4.41 2.63
N GLU A 209 24.57 -4.20 1.32
CA GLU A 209 25.59 -4.66 0.36
C GLU A 209 27.02 -4.23 0.71
N LYS A 210 27.18 -3.00 1.24
CA LYS A 210 28.47 -2.46 1.67
C LYS A 210 29.07 -3.19 2.88
N ASN A 211 28.23 -3.79 3.71
CA ASN A 211 28.64 -4.52 4.91
C ASN A 211 28.61 -6.05 4.69
N LEU A 212 28.38 -6.54 3.47
CA LEU A 212 28.38 -7.98 3.15
C LEU A 212 29.56 -8.33 2.23
N GLN A 213 30.14 -9.50 2.45
CA GLN A 213 31.24 -10.02 1.64
C GLN A 213 31.17 -11.55 1.49
N THR A 214 31.69 -12.04 0.37
CA THR A 214 31.83 -13.48 0.10
C THR A 214 33.08 -14.06 0.77
N LYS A 215 32.91 -15.16 1.51
CA LYS A 215 33.98 -15.91 2.20
C LYS A 215 33.85 -17.40 1.91
N CYS A 216 34.97 -18.09 1.74
CA CYS A 216 34.95 -19.55 1.78
C CYS A 216 34.70 -20.05 3.22
N LYS A 217 34.26 -21.30 3.36
CA LYS A 217 34.02 -21.94 4.67
C LYS A 217 35.17 -21.77 5.66
N GLN A 218 36.42 -21.96 5.22
CA GLN A 218 37.61 -21.80 6.08
C GLN A 218 37.79 -20.35 6.57
N CYS A 219 37.72 -19.36 5.68
CA CYS A 219 37.85 -17.95 6.05
C CYS A 219 36.66 -17.46 6.90
N ASN A 220 35.47 -18.01 6.67
CA ASN A 220 34.27 -17.68 7.44
C ASN A 220 34.40 -18.16 8.90
N LEU A 221 34.86 -19.41 9.10
CA LEU A 221 35.12 -19.96 10.42
C LEU A 221 36.24 -19.20 11.16
N GLY A 222 37.32 -18.84 10.45
CA GLY A 222 38.44 -18.09 11.05
C GLY A 222 38.05 -16.70 11.53
N LYS A 223 37.03 -16.07 10.94
CA LYS A 223 36.56 -14.73 11.31
C LYS A 223 35.87 -14.69 12.67
N GLY A 224 35.19 -15.78 13.07
CA GLY A 224 34.53 -15.87 14.38
C GLY A 224 35.47 -15.62 15.56
N ASN A 225 36.77 -15.94 15.39
CA ASN A 225 37.79 -15.75 16.42
C ASN A 225 38.38 -14.33 16.50
N ALA A 226 38.21 -13.51 15.47
CA ALA A 226 38.83 -12.17 15.39
C ALA A 226 38.03 -11.08 16.13
N PHE A 227 36.72 -11.26 16.31
CA PHE A 227 35.86 -10.26 16.92
C PHE A 227 35.54 -10.51 18.41
N ASN A 228 36.02 -11.61 18.98
CA ASN A 228 35.83 -11.99 20.39
C ASN A 228 36.97 -11.53 21.33
N LYS A 229 37.69 -10.45 20.96
CA LYS A 229 38.63 -9.75 21.84
C LYS A 229 38.05 -8.44 22.30
#